data_AF-A0A3S1I7V5-F1
#
_entry.id   AF-A0A3S1I7V5-F1
#
_cell.length_a   1.000
_cell.length_b   1.000
_cell.length_c   1.000
_cell.angle_alpha   90.00
_cell.angle_beta   90.00
_cell.angle_gamma   90.00
#
_symmetry.space_group_name_H-M   'P 1'
#
loop_
_entity.id
_entity.type
_entity.pdbx_description
1 polymer ?
#
loop_
_entity_poly.entity_id
_entity_poly.type
_entity_poly.pdbx_seq_one_letter_code
_entity_poly.pdbx_strand_id
1 'polypeptide(L)' 'MKILLQRFLEDETGATAIEYGLIVTVLSLAIIGGIGQAADAMAWLFSDNSSRLVNAFAQ' A
#
# COMPACT_ATOMS: atom_id res chain seq x y z
N MET A 1 10.46 41.71 -8.90
CA MET A 1 11.02 40.35 -9.17
C MET A 1 11.70 39.73 -7.95
N LYS A 2 12.66 40.41 -7.29
CA LYS A 2 13.35 39.87 -6.10
C LYS A 2 12.41 39.38 -4.98
N ILE A 3 11.35 40.15 -4.69
CA ILE A 3 10.37 39.83 -3.63
C ILE A 3 9.51 38.60 -3.95
N LEU A 4 9.14 38.40 -5.22
CA LEU A 4 8.35 37.23 -5.64
C LEU A 4 9.19 35.95 -5.57
N LEU A 5 10.48 36.02 -5.93
CA LEU A 5 11.41 34.90 -5.84
C LEU A 5 11.73 34.53 -4.39
N GLN A 6 11.88 35.50 -3.48
CA GLN A 6 12.04 35.23 -2.05
C GLN A 6 10.82 34.54 -1.44
N ARG A 7 9.61 35.03 -1.75
CA ARG A 7 8.37 34.39 -1.28
C ARG A 7 8.17 32.96 -1.80
N PHE A 8 8.61 32.68 -3.03
CA PHE A 8 8.56 31.33 -3.60
C PHE A 8 9.59 30.40 -2.95
N LEU A 9 10.76 30.91 -2.58
CA LEU A 9 11.78 30.16 -1.83
C LEU A 9 11.37 29.88 -0.37
N GLU A 10 10.54 30.75 0.21
CA GLU A 10 9.97 30.59 1.56
C GLU A 10 8.67 29.76 1.59
N ASP A 11 8.16 29.34 0.42
CA ASP A 11 6.90 28.59 0.31
C ASP A 11 7.13 27.09 0.53
N GLU A 12 6.88 26.62 1.75
CA GLU A 12 6.96 25.21 2.15
C GLU A 12 5.64 24.44 1.95
N THR A 13 4.61 25.05 1.37
CA THR A 13 3.32 24.36 1.14
C THR A 13 3.47 23.14 0.23
N GLY A 14 4.48 23.12 -0.65
CA GLY A 14 4.86 21.96 -1.44
C GLY A 14 5.56 20.87 -0.62
N ALA A 15 6.30 21.22 0.43
CA ALA A 15 6.96 20.25 1.31
C ALA A 15 5.93 19.41 2.08
N THR A 16 4.83 20.02 2.51
CA THR A 16 3.73 19.31 3.17
C THR A 16 3.02 18.33 2.22
N ALA A 17 2.89 18.67 0.93
CA ALA A 17 2.34 17.75 -0.07
C ALA A 17 3.23 16.52 -0.32
N ILE A 18 4.56 16.68 -0.25
CA ILE A 18 5.52 15.58 -0.38
C ILE A 18 5.48 14.67 0.85
N GLU A 19 5.36 15.22 2.05
CA GLU A 19 5.28 14.44 3.29
C GLU A 19 4.02 13.58 3.36
N TYR A 20 2.85 14.18 3.12
CA TYR A 20 1.60 13.42 3.06
C TYR A 20 1.57 12.47 1.85
N GLY A 21 2.18 12.85 0.73
CA GLY A 21 2.36 11.99 -0.43
C GLY A 21 3.19 10.74 -0.11
N LEU A 22 4.27 10.88 0.65
CA LEU A 22 5.12 9.77 1.09
C LEU A 22 4.35 8.82 2.02
N ILE A 23 3.62 9.37 2.99
CA ILE A 23 2.80 8.57 3.92
C ILE A 23 1.75 7.76 3.16
N VAL A 24 1.02 8.40 2.25
CA VAL A 24 0.00 7.74 1.41
C VAL A 24 0.62 6.64 0.54
N THR A 25 1.81 6.89 -0.01
CA THR A 25 2.51 5.89 -0.86
C THR A 25 2.88 4.66 -0.05
N VAL A 26 3.51 4.83 1.11
CA VAL A 26 3.90 3.70 1.99
C VAL A 26 2.66 2.95 2.48
N LEU A 27 1.61 3.65 2.89
CA LEU A 27 0.37 3.03 3.34
C LEU A 27 -0.29 2.22 2.21
N SER A 28 -0.33 2.78 1.00
CA SER A 28 -0.89 2.10 -0.18
C SER A 28 -0.13 0.82 -0.51
N LEU A 29 1.21 0.86 -0.47
CA LEU A 29 2.04 -0.33 -0.71
C LEU A 29 1.80 -1.41 0.35
N ALA A 30 1.69 -1.03 1.62
CA ALA A 30 1.39 -1.97 2.70
C ALA A 30 0.01 -2.63 2.53
N ILE A 31 -1.01 -1.84 2.16
CA ILE A 31 -2.36 -2.34 1.89
C ILE A 31 -2.35 -3.32 0.71
N ILE A 32 -1.75 -2.93 -0.42
CA ILE A 32 -1.69 -3.78 -1.62
C ILE A 32 -0.95 -5.09 -1.31
N GLY A 33 0.21 -5.02 -0.64
CA GLY A 33 0.99 -6.20 -0.27
C GLY A 33 0.26 -7.12 0.71
N GLY A 34 -0.49 -6.55 1.67
CA GLY A 34 -1.30 -7.31 2.62
C GLY A 34 -2.50 -7.98 1.98
N ILE A 35 -3.24 -7.24 1.14
CA ILE A 35 -4.40 -7.78 0.40
C ILE A 35 -3.96 -8.87 -0.56
N GLY A 36 -2.84 -8.71 -1.28
CA GLY A 36 -2.31 -9.73 -2.18
C GLY A 36 -2.06 -11.05 -1.47
N GLN A 37 -1.35 -11.03 -0.34
CA GLN A 37 -1.09 -12.24 0.46
C GLN A 37 -2.38 -12.88 0.99
N ALA A 38 -3.33 -12.07 1.46
CA ALA A 38 -4.62 -12.58 1.93
C ALA A 38 -5.41 -13.24 0.78
N ALA A 39 -5.42 -12.62 -0.40
CA ALA A 39 -6.08 -13.16 -1.58
C ALA A 39 -5.45 -14.49 -2.02
N ASP A 40 -4.11 -14.57 -2.06
CA ASP A 40 -3.39 -15.81 -2.40
C ASP A 40 -3.68 -16.93 -1.40
N ALA A 41 -3.72 -16.61 -0.10
CA ALA A 41 -4.05 -17.56 0.94
C ALA A 41 -5.50 -18.09 0.81
N MET A 42 -6.45 -17.22 0.46
CA MET A 42 -7.84 -17.61 0.20
C MET A 42 -7.96 -18.43 -1.08
N ALA A 43 -7.30 -18.03 -2.16
CA ALA A 43 -7.28 -18.78 -3.41
C ALA A 43 -6.72 -20.19 -3.18
N TRP A 44 -5.60 -20.32 -2.46
CA TRP A 44 -5.04 -21.63 -2.09
C TRP A 44 -6.01 -22.45 -1.25
N LEU A 45 -6.66 -21.83 -0.25
CA LEU A 45 -7.59 -22.55 0.63
C LEU A 45 -8.77 -23.17 -0.11
N PHE A 46 -9.32 -22.49 -1.13
CA PHE A 46 -10.55 -22.90 -1.80
C PHE A 46 -10.36 -23.52 -3.19
N SER A 47 -9.26 -23.24 -3.89
CA SER A 47 -9.07 -23.66 -5.29
C SER A 47 -8.04 -24.79 -5.47
N ASP A 48 -7.30 -25.15 -4.43
CA ASP A 48 -6.24 -26.16 -4.50
C ASP A 48 -6.69 -27.48 -3.86
N ASN A 49 -6.39 -28.61 -4.52
CA ASN A 49 -6.69 -29.95 -3.99
C ASN A 49 -5.77 -30.36 -2.83
N SER A 50 -4.64 -29.70 -2.68
CA SER A 50 -3.72 -29.88 -1.55
C SER A 50 -3.99 -28.90 -0.40
N SER A 51 -5.05 -28.10 -0.52
CA SER A 51 -5.37 -27.07 0.47
C SER A 51 -5.68 -27.67 1.83
N ARG A 52 -5.54 -26.86 2.88
CA ARG A 52 -5.96 -27.24 4.24
C ARG A 52 -7.41 -27.70 4.30
N LEU A 53 -8.28 -27.08 3.50
CA LEU A 53 -9.70 -27.41 3.48
C LEU A 53 -9.90 -28.83 2.94
N VAL A 54 -9.32 -29.16 1.79
CA VAL A 54 -9.43 -30.51 1.21
C VAL A 54 -8.77 -31.57 2.11
N ASN A 55 -7.59 -31.28 2.67
CA ASN A 55 -6.93 -32.19 3.59
C ASN A 55 -7.74 -32.48 4.86
N ALA A 56 -8.51 -31.50 5.36
CA ALA A 56 -9.36 -31.70 6.53
C ALA A 56 -10.57 -32.61 6.25
N PHE A 57 -11.06 -32.67 5.01
CA PHE A 57 -12.15 -33.57 4.60
C PHE A 57 -11.66 -34.93 4.08
N ALA A 58 -10.37 -35.07 3.81
CA ALA A 58 -9.76 -36.32 3.34
C ALA A 58 -9.32 -37.25 4.48
N GLN A 59 -9.42 -36.81 5.74
CA GLN A 59 -9.30 -37.65 6.95
C GLN A 59 -10.61 -38.37 7.24
#